data_AF-A0A8S9LYY4-F1
#
_entry.id   AF-A0A8S9LYY4-F1
#
_cell.length_a   1.000
_cell.length_b   1.000
_cell.length_c   1.000
_cell.angle_alpha   90.00
_cell.angle_beta   90.00
_cell.angle_gamma   90.00
#
_symmetry.space_group_name_H-M   'P 1'
#
loop_
_entity.id
_entity.type
_entity.pdbx_description
1 polymer ?
#
loop_
_entity_poly.entity_id
_entity_poly.type
_entity_poly.pdbx_seq_one_letter_code
_entity_poly.pdbx_strand_id
1 'polypeptide(L)'
;MLGAFYVIHCVWAAAEAYSAPSIVLTSQSHDGLHVFDDFRESYAWLSHNTDVDDKVASWWDYGYQTTAMANRTVIVDNNTWNNTHIATVGTAMSSPEKAAWEIFNSLDVKYVLVVFGGVIGYPSDDINKFLWMVRIGGGEFPHIKEADYLRDGQYRIDSEATPTMLNCLMYKLCYYRFVETDGKGYDRVRRTEIGKKYFKLTHFEELTINRTSSLDKKRTLTFTILGLGLVGPALHFWYLYLSKVVTASGLSGAVLRLLLDQFVFAPIFVGVFLSAVVTLEGKPSHVIPKLKQEWTGAVVANWQLWIPFQFLNFRFVPQNFQVLASNVVALAWNVILSFKAHKEVVAK
;
A
#
# COMPACT_ATOMS: atom_id res chain seq x y z
N MET A 1 -45.19 -6.52 13.76
CA MET A 1 -44.67 -6.70 12.39
C MET A 1 -43.84 -5.52 11.91
N LEU A 2 -44.33 -4.28 11.97
CA LEU A 2 -43.57 -3.07 11.55
C LEU A 2 -42.21 -2.88 12.24
N GLY A 3 -42.10 -3.09 13.56
CA GLY A 3 -40.84 -2.95 14.28
C GLY A 3 -39.77 -3.99 13.88
N ALA A 4 -40.18 -5.23 13.57
CA ALA A 4 -39.24 -6.26 13.09
C ALA A 4 -38.73 -5.92 11.68
N PHE A 5 -39.60 -5.40 10.81
CA PHE A 5 -39.20 -4.95 9.48
C PHE A 5 -38.22 -3.77 9.55
N TYR A 6 -38.44 -2.81 10.46
CA TYR A 6 -37.52 -1.71 10.70
C TYR A 6 -36.13 -2.19 11.13
N VAL A 7 -36.06 -3.11 12.10
CA VAL A 7 -34.78 -3.65 12.57
C VAL A 7 -34.05 -4.41 11.45
N ILE A 8 -34.76 -5.25 10.69
CA ILE A 8 -34.17 -5.98 9.56
C ILE A 8 -33.64 -4.99 8.50
N HIS A 9 -34.41 -3.94 8.19
CA HIS A 9 -33.98 -2.91 7.25
C HIS A 9 -32.76 -2.15 7.74
N CYS A 10 -32.71 -1.74 9.01
CA CYS A 10 -31.57 -1.04 9.58
C CYS A 10 -30.30 -1.90 9.60
N VAL A 11 -30.41 -3.19 9.96
CA VAL A 11 -29.27 -4.12 9.95
C VAL A 11 -28.77 -4.35 8.53
N TRP A 12 -29.67 -4.56 7.57
CA TRP A 12 -29.30 -4.71 6.16
C TRP A 12 -28.65 -3.43 5.61
N ALA A 13 -29.21 -2.25 5.88
CA ALA A 13 -28.64 -0.98 5.42
C ALA A 13 -27.27 -0.71 6.07
N ALA A 14 -27.11 -1.01 7.36
CA ALA A 14 -25.83 -0.90 8.04
C ALA A 14 -24.77 -1.80 7.41
N ALA A 15 -25.12 -3.06 7.13
CA ALA A 15 -24.20 -4.07 6.59
C ALA A 15 -23.85 -3.85 5.10
N GLU A 16 -24.82 -3.45 4.28
CA GLU A 16 -24.65 -3.40 2.83
C GLU A 16 -24.31 -1.99 2.31
N ALA A 17 -24.78 -0.93 2.97
CA ALA A 17 -24.62 0.44 2.48
C ALA A 17 -23.58 1.25 3.26
N TYR A 18 -23.53 1.09 4.59
CA TYR A 18 -22.70 1.95 5.44
C TYR A 18 -21.35 1.35 5.85
N SER A 19 -21.23 0.02 5.94
CA SER A 19 -19.98 -0.65 6.33
C SER A 19 -19.03 -0.93 5.16
N ALA A 20 -18.71 0.12 4.39
CA ALA A 20 -17.72 0.04 3.31
C ALA A 20 -16.46 0.87 3.67
N PRO A 21 -15.28 0.27 3.80
CA PRO A 21 -14.04 1.03 4.04
C PRO A 21 -13.68 1.87 2.80
N SER A 22 -13.24 3.11 3.00
CA SER A 22 -12.85 4.02 1.92
C SER A 22 -11.38 3.91 1.51
N ILE A 23 -10.56 3.23 2.31
CA ILE A 23 -9.11 3.04 2.09
C ILE A 23 -8.83 1.73 1.34
N VAL A 24 -9.59 0.68 1.66
CA VAL A 24 -9.48 -0.63 1.02
C VAL A 24 -10.66 -0.75 0.05
N LEU A 25 -10.38 -0.77 -1.24
CA LEU A 25 -11.42 -0.87 -2.24
C LEU A 25 -11.80 -2.34 -2.46
N THR A 26 -13.10 -2.62 -2.51
CA THR A 26 -13.60 -3.97 -2.79
C THR A 26 -14.39 -3.95 -4.09
N SER A 27 -14.08 -4.87 -5.00
CA SER A 27 -14.86 -5.10 -6.23
C SER A 27 -15.33 -6.53 -6.24
N GLN A 28 -16.63 -6.74 -6.45
CA GLN A 28 -17.14 -8.07 -6.81
C GLN A 28 -17.01 -8.26 -8.32
N SER A 29 -16.33 -9.34 -8.72
CA SER A 29 -16.29 -9.84 -10.09
C SER A 29 -16.97 -11.22 -10.14
N HIS A 30 -17.18 -11.75 -11.35
CA HIS A 30 -17.69 -13.11 -11.57
C HIS A 30 -16.78 -14.17 -10.91
N ASP A 31 -15.49 -13.87 -10.77
CA ASP A 31 -14.47 -14.72 -10.16
C ASP A 31 -14.36 -14.58 -8.62
N GLY A 32 -15.19 -13.72 -8.02
CA GLY A 32 -15.25 -13.50 -6.56
C GLY A 32 -14.98 -12.07 -6.12
N LEU A 33 -14.78 -11.89 -4.81
CA LEU A 33 -14.45 -10.61 -4.19
C LEU A 33 -12.96 -10.30 -4.36
N HIS A 34 -12.65 -9.21 -5.04
CA HIS A 34 -11.31 -8.66 -5.15
C HIS A 34 -11.15 -7.49 -4.19
N VAL A 35 -10.06 -7.49 -3.45
CA VAL A 35 -9.71 -6.45 -2.49
C VAL A 35 -8.46 -5.74 -3.03
N PHE A 36 -8.58 -4.45 -3.30
CA PHE A 36 -7.48 -3.57 -3.72
C PHE A 36 -7.07 -2.70 -2.54
N ASP A 37 -5.78 -2.71 -2.24
CA ASP A 37 -5.21 -2.04 -1.08
C ASP A 37 -4.13 -1.01 -1.44
N ASP A 38 -4.27 -0.48 -2.65
CA ASP A 38 -3.29 0.37 -3.31
C ASP A 38 -3.01 1.65 -2.50
N PHE A 39 -4.01 2.21 -1.83
CA PHE A 39 -3.82 3.39 -0.97
C PHE A 39 -2.84 3.11 0.18
N ARG A 40 -3.04 2.02 0.93
CA ARG A 40 -2.15 1.70 2.05
C ARG A 40 -0.75 1.34 1.56
N GLU A 41 -0.65 0.64 0.42
CA GLU A 41 0.63 0.31 -0.19
C GLU A 41 1.40 1.58 -0.59
N SER A 42 0.75 2.53 -1.27
CA SER A 42 1.37 3.81 -1.63
C SER A 42 1.80 4.63 -0.41
N TYR A 43 0.95 4.75 0.60
CA TYR A 43 1.30 5.48 1.82
C TYR A 43 2.41 4.78 2.60
N ALA A 44 2.40 3.44 2.66
CA ALA A 44 3.48 2.69 3.27
C ALA A 44 4.80 2.86 2.50
N TRP A 45 4.76 2.88 1.16
CA TRP A 45 5.93 3.14 0.34
C TRP A 45 6.51 4.53 0.64
N LEU A 46 5.68 5.56 0.66
CA LEU A 46 6.08 6.92 1.05
C LEU A 46 6.71 6.93 2.45
N SER A 47 6.07 6.30 3.43
CA SER A 47 6.56 6.27 4.81
C SER A 47 7.94 5.62 4.96
N HIS A 48 8.26 4.61 4.15
CA HIS A 48 9.46 3.79 4.35
C HIS A 48 10.62 4.16 3.44
N ASN A 49 10.37 4.85 2.31
CA ASN A 49 11.37 5.08 1.26
C ASN A 49 11.72 6.55 1.04
N THR A 50 11.09 7.48 1.75
CA THR A 50 11.41 8.92 1.67
C THR A 50 11.85 9.46 3.02
N ASP A 51 12.44 10.66 3.05
CA ASP A 51 12.84 11.31 4.31
C ASP A 51 11.63 11.91 5.02
N VAL A 52 11.66 11.98 6.36
CA VAL A 52 10.52 12.48 7.16
C VAL A 52 10.19 13.94 6.84
N ASP A 53 11.21 14.73 6.49
CA ASP A 53 11.07 16.15 6.15
C ASP A 53 10.63 16.37 4.69
N ASP A 54 10.57 15.31 3.87
CA ASP A 54 10.15 15.42 2.48
C ASP A 54 8.68 15.84 2.37
N LYS A 55 8.41 16.81 1.51
CA LYS A 55 7.06 17.33 1.26
C LYS A 55 6.40 16.62 0.09
N VAL A 56 5.14 16.21 0.31
CA VAL A 56 4.30 15.54 -0.68
C VAL A 56 3.16 16.48 -1.08
N ALA A 57 3.01 16.71 -2.38
CA ALA A 57 1.84 17.38 -2.93
C ALA A 57 0.82 16.35 -3.42
N SER A 58 -0.43 16.54 -3.02
CA SER A 58 -1.60 15.77 -3.47
C SER A 58 -2.82 16.68 -3.48
N TRP A 59 -3.93 16.21 -4.04
CA TRP A 59 -5.20 16.92 -3.89
C TRP A 59 -5.65 16.93 -2.42
N TRP A 60 -6.38 17.97 -2.02
CA TRP A 60 -6.71 18.23 -0.61
C TRP A 60 -7.48 17.10 0.06
N ASP A 61 -8.25 16.31 -0.71
CA ASP A 61 -8.97 15.12 -0.23
C ASP A 61 -8.06 14.12 0.51
N TYR A 62 -6.78 14.03 0.14
CA TYR A 62 -5.85 13.01 0.59
C TYR A 62 -4.88 13.49 1.68
N GLY A 63 -4.92 14.77 2.07
CA GLY A 63 -3.93 15.38 2.96
C GLY A 63 -3.87 14.73 4.34
N TYR A 64 -5.03 14.52 4.98
CA TYR A 64 -5.09 13.82 6.27
C TYR A 64 -4.64 12.36 6.18
N GLN A 65 -5.02 11.64 5.11
CA GLN A 65 -4.60 10.26 4.93
C GLN A 65 -3.09 10.14 4.75
N THR A 66 -2.51 11.02 3.93
CA THR A 66 -1.06 11.08 3.70
C THR A 66 -0.33 11.37 5.01
N THR A 67 -0.80 12.34 5.80
CA THR A 67 -0.19 12.67 7.09
C THR A 67 -0.30 11.50 8.07
N ALA A 68 -1.49 10.90 8.21
CA ALA A 68 -1.74 9.85 9.20
C ALA A 68 -1.08 8.50 8.85
N MET A 69 -1.03 8.15 7.55
CA MET A 69 -0.54 6.84 7.11
C MET A 69 0.90 6.88 6.60
N ALA A 70 1.28 7.93 5.86
CA ALA A 70 2.63 8.06 5.32
C ALA A 70 3.57 8.81 6.28
N ASN A 71 3.05 9.52 7.29
CA ASN A 71 3.81 10.35 8.21
C ASN A 71 4.74 11.33 7.46
N ARG A 72 4.18 12.08 6.51
CA ARG A 72 4.88 13.09 5.70
C ARG A 72 4.19 14.43 5.73
N THR A 73 4.98 15.49 5.53
CA THR A 73 4.48 16.85 5.41
C THR A 73 3.71 17.00 4.11
N VAL A 74 2.49 17.53 4.18
CA VAL A 74 1.64 17.82 3.02
C VAL A 74 1.50 19.32 2.80
N ILE A 75 1.38 19.75 1.55
CA ILE A 75 1.20 21.17 1.20
C ILE A 75 -0.22 21.66 1.48
N VAL A 76 -1.20 20.78 1.28
CA VAL A 76 -2.63 21.08 1.42
C VAL A 76 -3.31 19.93 2.15
N ASP A 77 -4.25 20.26 3.03
CA ASP A 77 -5.03 19.31 3.82
C ASP A 77 -6.55 19.55 3.69
N ASN A 78 -7.35 18.66 4.28
CA ASN A 78 -8.81 18.73 4.21
C ASN A 78 -9.41 19.84 5.09
N ASN A 79 -8.61 20.62 5.82
CA ASN A 79 -9.12 21.69 6.70
C ASN A 79 -9.44 22.99 5.95
N THR A 80 -9.09 23.08 4.66
CA THR A 80 -9.48 24.11 3.65
C THR A 80 -9.50 25.57 4.09
N TRP A 81 -8.69 25.94 5.08
CA TRP A 81 -8.63 27.27 5.69
C TRP A 81 -7.88 28.30 4.83
N ASN A 82 -6.97 27.86 3.96
CA ASN A 82 -6.20 28.72 3.04
C ASN A 82 -6.49 28.34 1.58
N ASN A 83 -7.47 29.01 0.98
CA ASN A 83 -7.90 28.76 -0.40
C ASN A 83 -6.79 29.03 -1.43
N THR A 84 -5.89 29.98 -1.16
CA THR A 84 -4.79 30.30 -2.07
C THR A 84 -3.79 29.15 -2.19
N HIS A 85 -3.54 28.39 -1.12
CA HIS A 85 -2.69 27.19 -1.18
C HIS A 85 -3.34 26.08 -2.01
N ILE A 86 -4.64 25.83 -1.83
CA ILE A 86 -5.39 24.85 -2.62
C ILE A 86 -5.38 25.26 -4.10
N ALA A 87 -5.62 26.54 -4.37
CA ALA A 87 -5.58 27.09 -5.72
C ALA A 87 -4.19 26.96 -6.35
N THR A 88 -3.12 27.15 -5.58
CA THR A 88 -1.74 26.98 -6.08
C THR A 88 -1.49 25.54 -6.53
N VAL A 89 -1.90 24.55 -5.73
CA VAL A 89 -1.81 23.13 -6.12
C VAL A 89 -2.72 22.82 -7.32
N GLY A 90 -3.95 23.34 -7.34
CA GLY A 90 -4.86 23.19 -8.47
C GLY A 90 -4.31 23.77 -9.77
N THR A 91 -3.68 24.95 -9.70
CA THR A 91 -2.99 25.59 -10.82
C THR A 91 -1.77 24.79 -11.28
N ALA A 92 -0.96 24.26 -10.36
CA ALA A 92 0.17 23.39 -10.73
C ALA A 92 -0.33 22.13 -11.46
N MET A 93 -1.33 21.44 -10.91
CA MET A 93 -1.89 20.22 -11.50
C MET A 93 -2.55 20.45 -12.87
N SER A 94 -3.11 21.64 -13.10
CA SER A 94 -3.78 22.00 -14.37
C SER A 94 -2.85 22.67 -15.39
N SER A 95 -1.65 23.10 -14.99
CA SER A 95 -0.67 23.76 -15.87
C SER A 95 0.16 22.77 -16.69
N PRO A 96 0.83 23.20 -17.78
CA PRO A 96 1.84 22.41 -18.46
C PRO A 96 3.01 22.03 -17.53
N GLU A 97 3.67 20.92 -17.83
CA GLU A 97 4.69 20.31 -16.97
C GLU A 97 5.75 21.27 -16.42
N LYS A 98 6.33 22.13 -17.27
CA LYS A 98 7.39 23.06 -16.84
C LYS A 98 6.88 24.07 -15.81
N ALA A 99 5.74 24.70 -16.07
CA ALA A 99 5.15 25.69 -15.15
C ALA A 99 4.72 25.02 -13.84
N ALA A 100 4.17 23.81 -13.91
CA ALA A 100 3.82 23.04 -12.73
C ALA A 100 5.06 22.68 -11.88
N TRP A 101 6.16 22.29 -12.53
CA TRP A 101 7.44 22.04 -11.87
C TRP A 101 7.98 23.30 -11.18
N GLU A 102 7.93 24.47 -11.82
CA GLU A 102 8.36 25.74 -11.20
C GLU A 102 7.56 26.04 -9.92
N ILE A 103 6.24 25.81 -9.94
CA ILE A 103 5.38 25.97 -8.76
C ILE A 103 5.78 24.98 -7.66
N PHE A 104 5.85 23.68 -7.97
CA PHE A 104 6.19 22.67 -6.97
C PHE A 104 7.60 22.87 -6.38
N ASN A 105 8.56 23.24 -7.22
CA ASN A 105 9.91 23.57 -6.78
C ASN A 105 9.92 24.81 -5.86
N SER A 106 9.11 25.83 -6.14
CA SER A 106 8.98 27.00 -5.27
C SER A 106 8.37 26.68 -3.89
N LEU A 107 7.59 25.61 -3.80
CA LEU A 107 6.97 25.10 -2.58
C LEU A 107 7.84 24.03 -1.88
N ASP A 108 9.02 23.73 -2.43
CA ASP A 108 9.93 22.69 -1.93
C ASP A 108 9.25 21.30 -1.86
N VAL A 109 8.43 20.99 -2.87
CA VAL A 109 7.77 19.70 -3.04
C VAL A 109 8.72 18.72 -3.72
N LYS A 110 8.91 17.55 -3.10
CA LYS A 110 9.77 16.49 -3.63
C LYS A 110 8.98 15.35 -4.30
N TYR A 111 7.76 15.10 -3.85
CA TYR A 111 6.89 14.05 -4.39
C TYR A 111 5.51 14.58 -4.74
N VAL A 112 4.95 14.09 -5.84
CA VAL A 112 3.56 14.37 -6.25
C VAL A 112 2.80 13.05 -6.27
N LEU A 113 1.71 12.98 -5.52
CA LEU A 113 0.81 11.82 -5.47
C LEU A 113 -0.46 12.15 -6.24
N VAL A 114 -0.78 11.31 -7.23
CA VAL A 114 -2.02 11.35 -8.01
C VAL A 114 -2.72 10.00 -7.93
N VAL A 115 -4.05 10.03 -7.82
CA VAL A 115 -4.90 8.83 -7.82
C VAL A 115 -5.49 8.63 -9.20
N PHE A 116 -5.15 7.51 -9.84
CA PHE A 116 -5.64 7.17 -11.17
C PHE A 116 -6.41 5.84 -11.16
N GLY A 117 -7.67 5.89 -11.58
CA GLY A 117 -8.58 4.74 -11.54
C GLY A 117 -8.83 4.08 -12.89
N GLY A 118 -8.22 4.55 -13.97
CA GLY A 118 -8.56 4.14 -15.35
C GLY A 118 -8.32 2.67 -15.67
N VAL A 119 -7.40 1.99 -14.96
CA VAL A 119 -7.12 0.55 -15.14
C VAL A 119 -8.26 -0.31 -14.61
N ILE A 120 -8.70 -0.05 -13.37
CA ILE A 120 -9.68 -0.89 -12.66
C ILE A 120 -11.11 -0.37 -12.79
N GLY A 121 -11.29 0.85 -13.30
CA GLY A 121 -12.60 1.50 -13.39
C GLY A 121 -13.02 2.18 -12.09
N TYR A 122 -12.09 2.71 -11.30
CA TYR A 122 -12.40 3.44 -10.06
C TYR A 122 -12.76 4.91 -10.36
N PRO A 123 -14.03 5.33 -10.21
CA PRO A 123 -14.47 6.64 -10.68
C PRO A 123 -14.13 7.81 -9.75
N SER A 124 -13.68 7.56 -8.52
CA SER A 124 -13.31 8.62 -7.56
C SER A 124 -11.83 9.00 -7.66
N ASP A 125 -11.33 9.05 -8.89
CA ASP A 125 -9.94 9.37 -9.23
C ASP A 125 -9.76 10.87 -9.57
N ASP A 126 -8.51 11.30 -9.69
CA ASP A 126 -8.20 12.73 -9.83
C ASP A 126 -8.61 13.31 -11.18
N ILE A 127 -8.69 12.49 -12.24
CA ILE A 127 -9.15 12.96 -13.55
C ILE A 127 -10.64 13.34 -13.53
N ASN A 128 -11.49 12.71 -12.70
CA ASN A 128 -12.89 13.11 -12.55
C ASN A 128 -13.06 14.34 -11.66
N LYS A 129 -12.12 14.55 -10.73
CA LYS A 129 -12.09 15.74 -9.87
C LYS A 129 -11.39 16.93 -10.53
N PHE A 130 -10.68 16.70 -11.63
CA PHE A 130 -9.79 17.68 -12.25
C PHE A 130 -10.42 19.04 -12.56
N LEU A 131 -11.67 19.08 -13.05
CA LEU A 131 -12.33 20.36 -13.31
C LEU A 131 -12.52 21.22 -12.05
N TRP A 132 -12.63 20.61 -10.86
CA TRP A 132 -12.62 21.36 -9.61
C TRP A 132 -11.26 22.00 -9.36
N MET A 133 -10.16 21.30 -9.68
CA MET A 133 -8.81 21.86 -9.58
C MET A 133 -8.64 23.06 -10.50
N VAL A 134 -9.14 22.96 -11.74
CA VAL A 134 -9.13 24.05 -12.73
C VAL A 134 -9.96 25.25 -12.26
N ARG A 135 -11.16 25.02 -11.73
CA ARG A 135 -12.05 26.09 -11.22
C ARG A 135 -11.46 26.81 -10.01
N ILE A 136 -10.92 26.06 -9.05
CA ILE A 136 -10.32 26.63 -7.84
C ILE A 136 -9.03 27.37 -8.19
N GLY A 137 -8.16 26.78 -9.01
CA GLY A 137 -6.94 27.42 -9.51
C GLY A 137 -7.23 28.69 -10.31
N GLY A 138 -8.18 28.62 -11.25
CA GLY A 138 -8.58 29.76 -12.09
C GLY A 138 -9.31 30.88 -11.34
N GLY A 139 -9.94 30.57 -10.21
CA GLY A 139 -10.58 31.57 -9.33
C GLY A 139 -9.57 32.53 -8.69
N GLU A 140 -8.39 32.05 -8.32
CA GLU A 140 -7.30 32.86 -7.76
C GLU A 140 -6.30 33.31 -8.83
N PHE A 141 -6.05 32.47 -9.85
CA PHE A 141 -5.04 32.70 -10.88
C PHE A 141 -5.68 32.74 -12.29
N PRO A 142 -6.07 33.92 -12.81
CA PRO A 142 -6.91 34.07 -14.01
C PRO A 142 -6.31 33.57 -15.34
N HIS A 143 -5.04 33.17 -15.35
CA HIS A 143 -4.39 32.59 -16.52
C HIS A 143 -4.85 31.15 -16.79
N ILE A 144 -5.41 30.46 -15.79
CA ILE A 144 -6.09 29.18 -15.95
C ILE A 144 -7.58 29.43 -16.20
N LYS A 145 -8.09 28.95 -17.34
CA LYS A 145 -9.50 29.12 -17.71
C LYS A 145 -10.13 27.77 -18.01
N GLU A 146 -11.27 27.49 -17.38
CA GLU A 146 -11.99 26.22 -17.57
C GLU A 146 -12.31 25.94 -19.04
N ALA A 147 -12.70 26.98 -19.80
CA ALA A 147 -13.02 26.87 -21.22
C ALA A 147 -11.86 26.29 -22.06
N ASP A 148 -10.61 26.47 -21.65
CA ASP A 148 -9.44 25.97 -22.40
C ASP A 148 -9.33 24.43 -22.30
N TYR A 149 -9.96 23.81 -21.31
CA TYR A 149 -9.98 22.35 -21.09
C TYR A 149 -11.21 21.66 -21.68
N LEU A 150 -12.17 22.42 -22.20
CA LEU A 150 -13.43 21.91 -22.72
C LEU A 150 -13.48 22.03 -24.25
N ARG A 151 -13.82 20.94 -24.93
CA ARG A 151 -14.10 20.95 -26.37
C ARG A 151 -15.60 21.08 -26.57
N ASP A 152 -16.06 22.19 -27.14
CA ASP A 152 -17.49 22.45 -27.36
C ASP A 152 -18.33 22.29 -26.07
N GLY A 153 -17.76 22.70 -24.94
CA GLY A 153 -18.36 22.57 -23.60
C GLY A 153 -18.26 21.17 -22.98
N GLN A 154 -17.65 20.20 -23.66
CA GLN A 154 -17.47 18.83 -23.17
C GLN A 154 -16.07 18.60 -22.61
N TYR A 155 -16.01 17.93 -21.45
CA TYR A 155 -14.77 17.47 -20.84
C TYR A 155 -14.38 16.10 -21.40
N ARG A 156 -13.24 16.02 -22.08
CA ARG A 156 -12.82 14.82 -22.82
C ARG A 156 -11.34 14.53 -22.58
N ILE A 157 -10.98 13.26 -22.72
CA ILE A 157 -9.61 12.75 -22.57
C ILE A 157 -9.13 11.97 -23.81
N ASP A 158 -9.98 11.86 -24.82
CA ASP A 158 -9.71 11.20 -26.09
C ASP A 158 -9.01 12.13 -27.10
N SER A 159 -8.89 11.68 -28.34
CA SER A 159 -8.16 12.39 -29.40
C SER A 159 -8.76 13.74 -29.80
N GLU A 160 -10.02 14.01 -29.46
CA GLU A 160 -10.65 15.31 -29.74
C GLU A 160 -10.72 16.22 -28.50
N ALA A 161 -10.09 15.82 -27.40
CA ALA A 161 -9.83 16.70 -26.26
C ALA A 161 -8.96 17.91 -26.66
N THR A 162 -9.06 19.00 -25.90
CA THR A 162 -8.30 20.21 -26.21
C THR A 162 -6.79 19.99 -26.04
N PRO A 163 -5.93 20.71 -26.79
CA PRO A 163 -4.49 20.66 -26.58
C PRO A 163 -4.09 21.02 -25.14
N THR A 164 -4.81 21.93 -24.48
CA THR A 164 -4.57 22.28 -23.08
C THR A 164 -4.81 21.08 -22.15
N MET A 165 -5.90 20.34 -22.34
CA MET A 165 -6.19 19.13 -21.56
C MET A 165 -5.14 18.04 -21.79
N LEU A 166 -4.77 17.77 -23.04
CA LEU A 166 -3.78 16.72 -23.38
C LEU A 166 -2.33 17.08 -22.99
N ASN A 167 -2.05 18.34 -22.62
CA ASN A 167 -0.72 18.81 -22.23
C ASN A 167 -0.62 19.28 -20.77
N CYS A 168 -1.72 19.26 -20.00
CA CYS A 168 -1.67 19.57 -18.57
C CYS A 168 -0.92 18.49 -17.80
N LEU A 169 -0.36 18.87 -16.65
CA LEU A 169 0.42 17.97 -15.81
C LEU A 169 -0.43 16.78 -15.35
N MET A 170 -1.65 17.00 -14.87
CA MET A 170 -2.53 15.91 -14.40
C MET A 170 -2.74 14.82 -15.45
N TYR A 171 -3.05 15.20 -16.70
CA TYR A 171 -3.18 14.22 -17.80
C TYR A 171 -1.87 13.46 -17.99
N LYS A 172 -0.74 14.18 -18.02
CA LYS A 172 0.58 13.56 -18.22
C LYS A 172 0.95 12.61 -17.09
N LEU A 173 0.67 12.94 -15.83
CA LEU A 173 0.97 12.07 -14.68
C LEU A 173 0.10 10.82 -14.68
N CYS A 174 -1.22 10.96 -14.86
CA CYS A 174 -2.14 9.82 -14.80
C CYS A 174 -2.02 8.86 -15.99
N TYR A 175 -1.71 9.37 -17.19
CA TYR A 175 -1.63 8.54 -18.40
C TYR A 175 -0.20 8.23 -18.86
N TYR A 176 0.81 8.54 -18.05
CA TYR A 176 2.19 8.19 -18.37
C TYR A 176 2.32 6.68 -18.55
N ARG A 177 2.81 6.24 -19.72
CA ARG A 177 2.99 4.82 -20.07
C ARG A 177 1.71 3.97 -19.93
N PHE A 178 0.53 4.57 -19.86
CA PHE A 178 -0.73 3.85 -19.66
C PHE A 178 -1.02 2.85 -20.78
N VAL A 179 -0.61 3.16 -22.01
CA VAL A 179 -0.73 2.26 -23.18
C VAL A 179 0.04 0.94 -22.98
N GLU A 180 1.08 0.92 -22.14
CA GLU A 180 1.83 -0.31 -21.86
C GLU A 180 1.03 -1.31 -21.00
N THR A 181 -0.08 -0.88 -20.39
CA THR A 181 -0.91 -1.74 -19.52
C THR A 181 -1.79 -2.70 -20.33
N ASP A 182 -2.37 -2.24 -21.43
CA ASP A 182 -3.35 -2.99 -22.25
C ASP A 182 -3.06 -2.95 -23.76
N GLY A 183 -1.99 -2.27 -24.18
CA GLY A 183 -1.58 -2.06 -25.57
C GLY A 183 -2.40 -1.01 -26.33
N LYS A 184 -3.47 -0.46 -25.74
CA LYS A 184 -4.40 0.47 -26.43
C LYS A 184 -4.50 1.82 -25.75
N GLY A 185 -4.37 1.87 -24.42
CA GLY A 185 -4.64 3.03 -23.57
C GLY A 185 -6.13 3.25 -23.37
N TYR A 186 -6.90 2.19 -23.06
CA TYR A 186 -8.34 2.31 -22.86
C TYR A 186 -8.68 2.64 -21.40
N ASP A 187 -9.23 3.82 -21.14
CA ASP A 187 -9.66 4.22 -19.80
C ASP A 187 -11.04 3.63 -19.51
N ARG A 188 -11.12 2.75 -18.49
CA ARG A 188 -12.38 2.06 -18.13
C ARG A 188 -13.39 2.95 -17.41
N VAL A 189 -12.94 4.03 -16.76
CA VAL A 189 -13.81 5.00 -16.09
C VAL A 189 -14.51 5.86 -17.13
N ARG A 190 -13.75 6.43 -18.08
CA ARG A 190 -14.30 7.29 -19.16
C ARG A 190 -14.82 6.51 -20.36
N ARG A 191 -14.52 5.21 -20.43
CA ARG A 191 -14.92 4.30 -21.52
C ARG A 191 -14.46 4.79 -22.89
N THR A 192 -13.25 5.33 -22.96
CA THR A 192 -12.69 5.86 -24.20
C THR A 192 -11.19 5.58 -24.29
N GLU A 193 -10.68 5.59 -25.50
CA GLU A 193 -9.23 5.51 -25.75
C GLU A 193 -8.61 6.88 -25.57
N ILE A 194 -7.48 6.95 -24.87
CA ILE A 194 -6.82 8.22 -24.57
C ILE A 194 -6.29 8.90 -25.84
N GLY A 195 -6.38 10.23 -25.90
CA GLY A 195 -6.00 10.99 -27.09
C GLY A 195 -4.50 11.06 -27.32
N LYS A 196 -3.75 11.41 -26.27
CA LYS A 196 -2.30 11.48 -26.31
C LYS A 196 -1.70 10.25 -25.63
N LYS A 197 -1.24 9.32 -26.47
CA LYS A 197 -0.77 7.98 -26.06
C LYS A 197 0.69 7.92 -25.62
N TYR A 198 1.55 8.61 -26.34
CA TYR A 198 3.00 8.53 -26.15
C TYR A 198 3.57 9.91 -25.88
N PHE A 199 4.21 10.05 -24.73
CA PHE A 199 4.89 11.26 -24.32
C PHE A 199 5.92 10.94 -23.24
N LYS A 200 6.86 11.87 -23.06
CA LYS A 200 7.85 11.79 -21.99
C LYS A 200 7.55 12.84 -20.93
N LEU A 201 7.86 12.49 -19.69
CA LEU A 201 8.05 13.44 -18.60
C LEU A 201 9.52 13.89 -18.66
N THR A 202 9.74 15.18 -18.44
CA THR A 202 11.03 15.86 -18.53
C THR A 202 11.49 16.40 -17.18
N HIS A 203 10.56 16.76 -16.30
CA HIS A 203 10.80 17.33 -14.98
C HIS A 203 10.29 16.42 -13.84
N PHE A 204 9.53 15.38 -14.18
CA PHE A 204 9.01 14.38 -13.25
C PHE A 204 9.48 12.99 -13.64
N GLU A 205 9.73 12.14 -12.64
CA GLU A 205 10.05 10.73 -12.80
C GLU A 205 9.05 9.88 -12.04
N GLU A 206 8.65 8.77 -12.65
CA GLU A 206 7.75 7.79 -12.04
C GLU A 206 8.53 6.89 -11.07
N LEU A 207 8.15 6.89 -9.80
CA LEU A 207 8.84 6.11 -8.75
C LEU A 207 8.12 4.81 -8.38
N THR A 208 6.78 4.83 -8.35
CA THR A 208 6.00 3.64 -8.01
C THR A 208 4.65 3.63 -8.74
N ILE A 209 4.23 2.45 -9.18
CA ILE A 209 2.86 2.15 -9.61
C ILE A 209 2.42 0.91 -8.85
N ASN A 210 1.28 0.99 -8.16
CA ASN A 210 0.62 -0.21 -7.68
C ASN A 210 0.03 -0.94 -8.89
N ARG A 211 0.74 -1.96 -9.38
CA ARG A 211 0.16 -2.87 -10.37
C ARG A 211 -0.77 -3.81 -9.63
N THR A 212 -1.97 -3.99 -10.18
CA THR A 212 -2.94 -4.98 -9.69
C THR A 212 -2.24 -6.28 -9.35
N SER A 213 -2.27 -6.63 -8.06
CA SER A 213 -1.73 -7.89 -7.53
C SER A 213 -2.50 -9.05 -8.16
N SER A 214 -1.97 -9.58 -9.27
CA SER A 214 -2.24 -10.98 -9.62
C SER A 214 -1.60 -11.86 -8.56
N LEU A 215 -2.24 -12.98 -8.23
CA LEU A 215 -1.75 -13.92 -7.23
C LEU A 215 -0.29 -14.27 -7.56
N ASP A 216 0.66 -13.78 -6.76
CA ASP A 216 2.08 -13.96 -7.03
C ASP A 216 2.42 -15.45 -6.83
N LYS A 217 2.34 -16.19 -7.94
CA LYS A 217 2.56 -17.63 -7.97
C LYS A 217 3.96 -17.97 -7.51
N LYS A 218 4.96 -17.12 -7.80
CA LYS A 218 6.35 -17.32 -7.40
C LYS A 218 6.49 -17.16 -5.88
N ARG A 219 5.93 -16.10 -5.30
CA ARG A 219 5.88 -15.90 -3.84
C ARG A 219 5.13 -17.01 -3.12
N THR A 220 3.94 -17.35 -3.62
CA THR A 220 3.09 -18.41 -3.05
C THR A 220 3.81 -19.76 -3.06
N LEU A 221 4.45 -20.10 -4.18
CA LEU A 221 5.24 -21.32 -4.30
C LEU A 221 6.46 -21.30 -3.38
N THR A 222 7.17 -20.17 -3.30
CA THR A 222 8.37 -20.01 -2.44
C THR A 222 8.01 -20.22 -0.97
N PHE A 223 6.93 -19.59 -0.48
CA PHE A 223 6.46 -19.77 0.89
C PHE A 223 5.91 -21.17 1.15
N THR A 224 5.30 -21.81 0.15
CA THR A 224 4.86 -23.20 0.27
C THR A 224 6.06 -24.15 0.40
N ILE A 225 7.09 -23.98 -0.44
CA ILE A 225 8.32 -24.78 -0.40
C ILE A 225 9.06 -24.54 0.92
N LEU A 226 9.22 -23.28 1.35
CA LEU A 226 9.86 -22.97 2.62
C LEU A 226 9.05 -23.48 3.81
N GLY A 227 7.71 -23.38 3.77
CA GLY A 227 6.83 -23.93 4.79
C GLY A 227 7.01 -25.43 4.98
N LEU A 228 6.99 -26.19 3.88
CA LEU A 228 7.10 -27.65 3.89
C LEU A 228 8.54 -28.15 4.11
N GLY A 229 9.53 -27.50 3.51
CA GLY A 229 10.91 -27.97 3.49
C GLY A 229 11.80 -27.41 4.61
N LEU A 230 11.49 -26.22 5.12
CA LEU A 230 12.29 -25.56 6.15
C LEU A 230 11.52 -25.40 7.46
N VAL A 231 10.38 -24.70 7.45
CA VAL A 231 9.65 -24.32 8.67
C VAL A 231 9.15 -25.55 9.42
N GLY A 232 8.41 -26.44 8.74
CA GLY A 232 7.85 -27.65 9.34
C GLY A 232 8.92 -28.57 9.94
N PRO A 233 9.94 -29.01 9.17
CA PRO A 233 11.01 -29.85 9.68
C PRO A 233 11.82 -29.19 10.80
N ALA A 234 12.21 -27.91 10.64
CA ALA A 234 12.99 -27.21 11.66
C ALA A 234 12.28 -27.14 13.00
N LEU A 235 10.99 -26.78 13.01
CA LEU A 235 10.18 -26.75 14.23
C LEU A 235 10.00 -28.14 14.83
N HIS A 236 9.73 -29.16 14.00
CA HIS A 236 9.54 -30.53 14.47
C HIS A 236 10.78 -31.06 15.19
N PHE A 237 11.96 -30.97 14.56
CA PHE A 237 13.21 -31.44 15.16
C PHE A 237 13.65 -30.57 16.34
N TRP A 238 13.40 -29.26 16.29
CA TRP A 238 13.69 -28.36 17.41
C TRP A 238 12.89 -28.74 18.65
N TYR A 239 11.59 -28.99 18.54
CA TYR A 239 10.79 -29.39 19.71
C TYR A 239 11.17 -30.78 20.26
N LEU A 240 11.55 -31.72 19.39
CA LEU A 240 12.11 -33.00 19.83
C LEU A 240 13.46 -32.83 20.56
N TYR A 241 14.31 -31.92 20.09
CA TYR A 241 15.56 -31.59 20.77
C TYR A 241 15.32 -30.89 22.12
N LEU A 242 14.44 -29.90 22.14
CA LEU A 242 14.09 -29.12 23.33
C LEU A 242 13.50 -30.00 24.44
N SER A 243 12.67 -30.98 24.08
CA SER A 243 12.11 -31.95 25.04
C SER A 243 13.15 -32.93 25.60
N LYS A 244 14.23 -33.22 24.86
CA LYS A 244 15.36 -34.02 25.34
C LYS A 244 16.29 -33.23 26.27
N VAL A 245 16.57 -31.97 25.92
CA VAL A 245 17.51 -31.12 26.67
C VAL A 245 16.88 -30.57 27.95
N VAL A 246 15.61 -30.18 27.92
CA VAL A 246 14.91 -29.66 29.08
C VAL A 246 14.12 -30.77 29.76
N THR A 247 14.78 -31.43 30.72
CA THR A 247 14.24 -32.49 31.58
C THR A 247 13.49 -31.95 32.79
N ALA A 248 13.63 -30.66 33.12
CA ALA A 248 12.88 -30.00 34.17
C ALA A 248 11.37 -30.01 33.86
N SER A 249 10.54 -30.31 34.87
CA SER A 249 9.09 -30.35 34.76
C SER A 249 8.44 -29.13 35.42
N GLY A 250 7.16 -28.89 35.13
CA GLY A 250 6.43 -27.75 35.68
C GLY A 250 6.89 -26.39 35.16
N LEU A 251 6.75 -25.35 35.98
CA LEU A 251 6.98 -23.95 35.58
C LEU A 251 8.44 -23.67 35.18
N SER A 252 9.41 -24.25 35.88
CA SER A 252 10.84 -24.08 35.57
C SER A 252 11.21 -24.69 34.22
N GLY A 253 10.65 -25.86 33.90
CA GLY A 253 10.78 -26.48 32.57
C GLY A 253 10.18 -25.63 31.46
N ALA A 254 8.99 -25.07 31.68
CA ALA A 254 8.33 -24.20 30.70
C ALA A 254 9.13 -22.91 30.43
N VAL A 255 9.65 -22.27 31.49
CA VAL A 255 10.48 -21.06 31.36
C VAL A 255 11.78 -21.36 30.62
N LEU A 256 12.47 -22.46 30.95
CA LEU A 256 13.72 -22.81 30.28
C LEU A 256 13.52 -23.12 28.80
N ARG A 257 12.42 -23.80 28.45
CA ARG A 257 12.01 -24.05 27.07
C ARG A 257 11.74 -22.75 26.32
N LEU A 258 11.00 -21.83 26.93
CA LEU A 258 10.71 -20.52 26.34
C LEU A 258 11.99 -19.71 26.09
N LEU A 259 12.92 -19.70 27.05
CA LEU A 259 14.18 -18.96 26.90
C LEU A 259 15.02 -19.50 25.75
N LEU A 260 15.18 -20.82 25.65
CA LEU A 260 15.92 -21.44 24.56
C LEU A 260 15.23 -21.21 23.21
N ASP A 261 13.91 -21.30 23.17
CA ASP A 261 13.14 -21.08 21.95
C ASP A 261 13.26 -19.64 21.43
N GLN A 262 13.07 -18.65 22.32
CA GLN A 262 13.02 -17.25 21.93
C GLN A 262 14.38 -16.59 21.78
N PHE A 263 15.39 -16.99 22.57
CA PHE A 263 16.70 -16.34 22.56
C PHE A 263 17.80 -17.13 21.84
N VAL A 264 17.55 -18.40 21.49
CA VAL A 264 18.50 -19.21 20.69
C VAL A 264 17.90 -19.55 19.34
N PHE A 265 16.76 -20.25 19.33
CA PHE A 265 16.21 -20.75 18.07
C PHE A 265 15.61 -19.64 17.20
N ALA A 266 14.75 -18.78 17.76
CA ALA A 266 14.06 -17.77 16.96
C ALA A 266 15.01 -16.81 16.21
N PRO A 267 16.09 -16.25 16.79
CA PRO A 267 17.00 -15.37 16.07
C PRO A 267 17.75 -16.07 14.94
N ILE A 268 18.18 -17.33 15.16
CA ILE A 268 18.83 -18.17 14.14
C ILE A 268 17.83 -18.49 13.03
N PHE A 269 16.63 -18.95 13.40
CA PHE A 269 15.59 -19.36 12.46
C PHE A 269 15.12 -18.22 11.58
N VAL A 270 14.87 -17.03 12.14
CA VAL A 270 14.51 -15.82 11.38
C VAL A 270 15.62 -15.45 10.39
N GLY A 271 16.89 -15.54 10.79
CA GLY A 271 18.03 -15.29 9.90
C GLY A 271 18.11 -16.29 8.73
N VAL A 272 17.96 -17.58 9.03
CA VAL A 272 17.92 -18.63 8.00
C VAL A 272 16.74 -18.45 7.06
N PHE A 273 15.55 -18.13 7.59
CA PHE A 273 14.35 -17.91 6.80
C PHE A 273 14.49 -16.73 5.84
N LEU A 274 14.92 -15.57 6.33
CA LEU A 274 15.14 -14.38 5.49
C LEU A 274 16.19 -14.65 4.40
N SER A 275 17.27 -15.35 4.74
CA SER A 275 18.32 -15.72 3.78
C SER A 275 17.79 -16.67 2.70
N ALA A 276 16.96 -17.65 3.09
CA ALA A 276 16.37 -18.62 2.19
C ALA A 276 15.38 -17.97 1.22
N VAL A 277 14.54 -17.04 1.68
CA VAL A 277 13.63 -16.27 0.81
C VAL A 277 14.40 -15.52 -0.27
N VAL A 278 15.39 -14.70 0.12
CA VAL A 278 16.18 -13.89 -0.82
C VAL A 278 16.94 -14.76 -1.84
N THR A 279 17.43 -15.92 -1.40
CA THR A 279 18.13 -16.87 -2.27
C THR A 279 17.18 -17.52 -3.28
N LEU A 280 16.03 -18.01 -2.83
CA LEU A 280 15.01 -18.64 -3.69
C LEU A 280 14.36 -17.64 -4.66
N GLU A 281 14.33 -16.36 -4.30
CA GLU A 281 13.90 -15.29 -5.21
C GLU A 281 14.91 -15.01 -6.34
N GLY A 282 16.13 -15.53 -6.24
CA GLY A 282 17.20 -15.38 -7.23
C GLY A 282 18.14 -14.21 -6.95
N LYS A 283 18.18 -13.68 -5.72
CA LYS A 283 18.99 -12.51 -5.34
C LYS A 283 20.03 -12.84 -4.24
N PRO A 284 20.87 -13.88 -4.37
CA PRO A 284 21.74 -14.33 -3.27
C PRO A 284 22.74 -13.25 -2.79
N SER A 285 23.16 -12.34 -3.66
CA SER A 285 24.03 -11.20 -3.28
C SER A 285 23.38 -10.23 -2.30
N HIS A 286 22.04 -10.22 -2.19
CA HIS A 286 21.27 -9.31 -1.32
C HIS A 286 21.00 -9.89 0.07
N VAL A 287 21.43 -11.12 0.37
CA VAL A 287 21.19 -11.76 1.67
C VAL A 287 21.78 -10.94 2.82
N ILE A 288 23.06 -10.56 2.73
CA ILE A 288 23.73 -9.78 3.78
C ILE A 288 23.10 -8.39 3.96
N PRO A 289 22.86 -7.60 2.88
CA PRO A 289 22.10 -6.35 3.00
C PRO A 289 20.73 -6.52 3.67
N LYS A 290 19.96 -7.53 3.24
CA LYS A 290 18.62 -7.79 3.78
C LYS A 290 18.65 -8.14 5.27
N LEU A 291 19.61 -8.96 5.70
CA LEU A 291 19.77 -9.29 7.11
C LEU A 291 20.15 -8.05 7.92
N LYS A 292 21.10 -7.23 7.45
CA LYS A 292 21.47 -5.98 8.14
C LYS A 292 20.27 -5.02 8.30
N GLN A 293 19.40 -4.97 7.30
CA GLN A 293 18.24 -4.08 7.28
C GLN A 293 17.09 -4.60 8.15
N GLU A 294 16.72 -5.88 8.04
CA GLU A 294 15.44 -6.38 8.54
C GLU A 294 15.55 -7.43 9.64
N TRP A 295 16.71 -8.07 9.86
CA TRP A 295 16.84 -9.16 10.84
C TRP A 295 16.48 -8.71 12.25
N THR A 296 17.06 -7.60 12.71
CA THR A 296 16.81 -7.08 14.07
C THR A 296 15.34 -6.72 14.26
N GLY A 297 14.75 -6.06 13.26
CA GLY A 297 13.34 -5.71 13.28
C GLY A 297 12.42 -6.93 13.24
N ALA A 298 12.82 -8.01 12.56
CA ALA A 298 12.08 -9.27 12.51
C ALA A 298 12.18 -10.04 13.83
N VAL A 299 13.35 -10.10 14.47
CA VAL A 299 13.53 -10.76 15.78
C VAL A 299 12.77 -10.02 16.88
N VAL A 300 12.82 -8.68 16.90
CA VAL A 300 12.04 -7.89 17.86
C VAL A 300 10.54 -8.09 17.65
N ALA A 301 10.06 -8.08 16.40
CA ALA A 301 8.66 -8.37 16.10
C ALA A 301 8.25 -9.80 16.53
N ASN A 302 9.14 -10.78 16.37
CA ASN A 302 8.92 -12.14 16.86
C ASN A 302 8.70 -12.14 18.37
N TRP A 303 9.59 -11.48 19.13
CA TRP A 303 9.47 -11.39 20.59
C TRP A 303 8.22 -10.67 21.04
N GLN A 304 7.89 -9.53 20.41
CA GLN A 304 6.68 -8.76 20.72
C GLN A 304 5.40 -9.56 20.52
N LEU A 305 5.37 -10.47 19.54
CA LEU A 305 4.22 -11.34 19.30
C LEU A 305 4.23 -12.56 20.23
N TRP A 306 5.31 -13.32 20.21
CA TRP A 306 5.35 -14.66 20.80
C TRP A 306 5.57 -14.66 22.31
N ILE A 307 6.33 -13.72 22.88
CA ILE A 307 6.55 -13.71 24.33
C ILE A 307 5.25 -13.43 25.10
N PRO A 308 4.47 -12.37 24.78
CA PRO A 308 3.18 -12.14 25.44
C PRO A 308 2.17 -13.24 25.13
N PHE A 309 2.10 -13.71 23.88
CA PHE A 309 1.18 -14.77 23.51
C PHE A 309 1.48 -16.07 24.26
N GLN A 310 2.73 -16.52 24.31
CA GLN A 310 3.08 -17.77 25.00
C GLN A 310 2.84 -17.67 26.50
N PHE A 311 3.08 -16.50 27.10
CA PHE A 311 2.71 -16.27 28.49
C PHE A 311 1.20 -16.46 28.73
N LEU A 312 0.35 -15.86 27.89
CA LEU A 312 -1.10 -16.02 27.98
C LEU A 312 -1.56 -17.44 27.65
N ASN A 313 -0.94 -18.08 26.66
CA ASN A 313 -1.24 -19.43 26.20
C ASN A 313 -0.99 -20.45 27.33
N PHE A 314 0.16 -20.38 27.99
CA PHE A 314 0.47 -21.25 29.12
C PHE A 314 -0.37 -20.95 30.37
N ARG A 315 -0.84 -19.71 30.54
CA ARG A 315 -1.59 -19.30 31.74
C ARG A 315 -3.09 -19.63 31.66
N PHE A 316 -3.68 -19.52 30.47
CA PHE A 316 -5.14 -19.53 30.28
C PHE A 316 -5.65 -20.63 29.35
N VAL A 317 -4.83 -21.15 28.44
CA VAL A 317 -5.26 -22.16 27.47
C VAL A 317 -4.99 -23.56 28.01
N PRO A 318 -6.01 -24.44 28.12
CA PRO A 318 -5.80 -25.82 28.52
C PRO A 318 -4.79 -26.51 27.61
N GLN A 319 -3.96 -27.39 28.18
CA GLN A 319 -2.83 -28.04 27.50
C GLN A 319 -3.20 -28.64 26.12
N ASN A 320 -4.40 -29.24 26.01
CA ASN A 320 -4.89 -29.87 24.79
C ASN A 320 -5.15 -28.89 23.64
N PHE A 321 -5.34 -27.60 23.93
CA PHE A 321 -5.65 -26.55 22.95
C PHE A 321 -4.49 -25.58 22.70
N GLN A 322 -3.37 -25.68 23.43
CA GLN A 322 -2.25 -24.73 23.31
C GLN A 322 -1.60 -24.73 21.92
N VAL A 323 -1.55 -25.89 21.25
CA VAL A 323 -1.06 -26.01 19.87
C VAL A 323 -2.03 -25.36 18.88
N LEU A 324 -3.33 -25.56 19.08
CA LEU A 324 -4.37 -24.96 18.25
C LEU A 324 -4.34 -23.43 18.35
N ALA A 325 -4.25 -22.88 19.56
CA ALA A 325 -4.11 -21.45 19.79
C ALA A 325 -2.82 -20.90 19.14
N SER A 326 -1.71 -21.64 19.21
CA SER A 326 -0.44 -21.25 18.58
C SER A 326 -0.55 -21.21 17.05
N ASN A 327 -1.29 -22.14 16.44
CA ASN A 327 -1.49 -22.16 14.99
C ASN A 327 -2.31 -20.95 14.48
N VAL A 328 -3.28 -20.45 15.28
CA VAL A 328 -4.02 -19.23 14.94
C VAL A 328 -3.09 -18.01 14.93
N VAL A 329 -2.22 -17.89 15.93
CA VAL A 329 -1.24 -16.80 16.01
C VAL A 329 -0.12 -16.95 14.97
N ALA A 330 0.23 -18.18 14.61
CA ALA A 330 1.20 -18.46 13.55
C ALA A 330 0.73 -17.93 12.19
N LEU A 331 -0.58 -17.86 11.92
CA LEU A 331 -1.10 -17.23 10.72
C LEU A 331 -0.76 -15.72 10.68
N ALA A 332 -0.98 -15.01 11.79
CA ALA A 332 -0.60 -13.59 11.91
C ALA A 332 0.91 -13.41 11.80
N TRP A 333 1.70 -14.32 12.38
CA TRP A 333 3.16 -14.31 12.26
C TRP A 333 3.64 -14.50 10.82
N ASN A 334 3.02 -15.41 10.06
CA ASN A 334 3.36 -15.64 8.66
C ASN A 334 3.08 -14.40 7.79
N VAL A 335 2.03 -13.63 8.09
CA VAL A 335 1.76 -12.35 7.44
C VAL A 335 2.87 -11.33 7.73
N ILE A 336 3.26 -11.20 9.01
CA ILE A 336 4.34 -10.27 9.42
C ILE A 336 5.68 -10.65 8.77
N LEU A 337 6.03 -11.94 8.77
CA LEU A 337 7.24 -12.44 8.12
C LEU A 337 7.23 -12.20 6.61
N SER A 338 6.10 -12.46 5.95
CA SER A 338 5.94 -12.20 4.52
C SER A 338 6.16 -10.72 4.18
N PHE A 339 5.56 -9.82 4.97
CA PHE A 339 5.73 -8.38 4.80
C PHE A 339 7.19 -7.93 4.97
N LYS A 340 7.87 -8.35 6.04
CA LYS A 340 9.28 -8.00 6.27
C LYS A 340 10.22 -8.61 5.22
N ALA A 341 9.95 -9.83 4.77
CA ALA A 341 10.78 -10.51 3.78
C ALA A 341 10.76 -9.81 2.41
N HIS A 342 9.62 -9.27 1.97
CA HIS A 342 9.49 -8.67 0.64
C HIS A 342 9.71 -7.15 0.58
N LYS A 343 9.99 -6.51 1.72
CA LYS A 343 10.38 -5.11 1.73
C LYS A 343 11.63 -4.88 0.86
N GLU A 344 11.63 -3.87 0.00
CA GLU A 344 12.75 -3.62 -0.91
C GLU A 344 14.04 -3.30 -0.13
N VAL A 345 15.17 -3.74 -0.70
CA VAL A 345 16.50 -3.45 -0.16
C VAL A 345 16.89 -2.07 -0.66
N VAL A 346 16.78 -1.07 0.22
CA VAL A 346 17.25 0.29 -0.09
C VAL A 346 18.75 0.31 0.17
N ALA A 347 19.54 0.55 -0.88
CA ALA A 347 20.96 0.84 -0.71
C ALA A 347 21.07 2.22 -0.03
N LYS A 348 21.57 2.24 1.21
CA LYS A 348 22.01 3.47 1.87
C LYS A 348 23.43 3.81 1.48
#